data_AF-A0AAF3J5Q6-F1
#
_entry.id   AF-A0AAF3J5Q6-F1
#
_cell.length_a   1.000
_cell.length_b   1.000
_cell.length_c   1.000
_cell.angle_alpha   90.00
_cell.angle_beta   90.00
_cell.angle_gamma   90.00
#
_symmetry.space_group_name_H-M   'P 1'
#
loop_
_entity.id
_entity.type
_entity.pdbx_description
1 polymer ?
#
loop_
_entity_poly.entity_id
_entity_poly.type
_entity_poly.pdbx_seq_one_letter_code
_entity_poly.pdbx_strand_id
1 'polypeptide(L)'
;MHTVYILDFGIARKYTNHKGELKTRRAEVRFKGTVGEGRCGVVVLPAIGSHRQGLPWKKIDDKNIVQGRKEEARKDKDLYGTLKCKNDYQKILTYIDRLEYTDHVDYQFIYEKLKRIAAQQSINIDDPYDFEPPSKK
;
A
#
# COMPACT_ATOMS: atom_id res chain seq x y z
N MET A 1 5.26 -14.32 -18.81
CA MET A 1 6.16 -13.70 -17.81
C MET A 1 6.06 -12.20 -17.94
N HIS A 2 5.27 -11.60 -17.07
CA HIS A 2 5.07 -10.16 -17.04
C HIS A 2 6.16 -9.50 -16.19
N THR A 3 6.66 -8.35 -16.64
CA THR A 3 7.68 -7.58 -15.91
C THR A 3 7.12 -6.21 -15.58
N VAL A 4 7.09 -5.86 -14.29
CA VAL A 4 6.65 -4.55 -13.80
C VAL A 4 7.87 -3.71 -13.45
N TYR A 5 7.94 -2.49 -13.99
CA TYR A 5 9.03 -1.55 -13.74
C TYR A 5 8.61 -0.49 -12.72
N ILE A 6 9.47 -0.21 -11.74
CA ILE A 6 9.31 0.92 -10.81
C ILE A 6 10.10 2.11 -11.38
N LEU A 7 9.42 3.23 -11.57
CA LEU A 7 9.98 4.45 -12.15
C LEU A 7 9.88 5.62 -11.17
N ASP A 8 10.56 6.72 -11.50
CA ASP A 8 10.58 7.97 -10.74
C ASP A 8 11.09 7.86 -9.29
N PHE A 9 12.42 7.80 -9.16
CA PHE A 9 13.10 7.85 -7.88
C PHE A 9 13.41 9.28 -7.41
N GLY A 10 12.76 10.32 -7.98
CA GLY A 10 13.06 11.73 -7.67
C GLY A 10 12.81 12.13 -6.21
N ILE A 11 11.91 11.42 -5.52
CA ILE A 11 11.63 11.59 -4.08
C ILE A 11 12.32 10.54 -3.19
N ALA A 12 13.06 9.60 -3.78
CA ALA A 12 13.74 8.55 -3.04
C ALA A 12 14.80 9.15 -2.10
N ARG A 13 14.97 8.51 -0.93
CA ARG A 13 15.95 8.95 0.07
C ARG A 13 16.72 7.76 0.58
N LYS A 14 18.04 7.81 0.49
CA LYS A 14 18.92 6.82 1.14
C LYS A 14 18.68 6.82 2.65
N TYR A 15 18.17 5.71 3.18
CA TYR A 15 17.87 5.53 4.60
C TYR A 15 19.08 5.06 5.42
N THR A 16 20.15 4.59 4.77
CA THR A 16 21.42 4.21 5.42
C THR A 16 22.50 5.29 5.27
N ASN A 17 23.48 5.28 6.18
CA ASN A 17 24.68 6.12 6.10
C ASN A 17 25.74 5.51 5.15
N HIS A 18 26.98 6.03 5.19
CA HIS A 18 28.10 5.47 4.39
C HIS A 18 28.66 4.17 4.99
N LYS A 19 28.41 3.91 6.27
CA LYS A 19 28.80 2.68 6.98
C LYS A 19 27.77 1.55 6.87
N GLY A 20 26.60 1.82 6.29
CA GLY A 20 25.50 0.86 6.16
C GLY A 20 24.48 0.89 7.31
N GLU A 21 24.67 1.75 8.32
CA GLU A 21 23.77 1.86 9.47
C GLU A 21 22.54 2.71 9.14
N LEU A 22 21.43 2.44 9.82
CA LEU A 22 20.18 3.19 9.65
C LEU A 22 20.34 4.63 10.14
N LYS A 23 19.96 5.61 9.32
CA LYS A 23 19.93 7.02 9.73
C LYS A 23 18.88 7.21 10.81
N THR A 24 19.07 8.20 11.68
CA THR A 24 18.04 8.56 12.67
C THR A 24 16.83 9.22 12.02
N ARG A 25 15.67 9.08 12.67
CA ARG A 25 14.44 9.77 12.28
C ARG A 25 14.65 11.28 12.39
N ARG A 26 14.21 12.03 11.38
CA ARG A 26 14.18 13.49 11.44
C ARG A 26 13.04 13.94 12.34
N ALA A 27 13.28 14.92 13.22
CA ALA A 27 12.26 15.51 14.07
C ALA A 27 11.08 16.07 13.25
N GLU A 28 11.39 16.75 12.15
CA GLU A 28 10.40 17.27 11.22
C GLU A 28 10.75 16.90 9.77
N VAL A 29 9.71 16.58 8.99
CA VAL A 29 9.84 16.32 7.56
C VAL A 29 8.68 16.99 6.84
N ARG A 30 9.00 17.88 5.89
CA ARG A 30 8.00 18.35 4.93
C ARG A 30 7.67 17.22 3.97
N PHE A 31 6.38 16.90 3.87
CA PHE A 31 5.85 15.94 2.91
C PHE A 31 6.10 16.43 1.48
N LYS A 32 6.69 15.59 0.63
CA LYS A 32 7.01 15.88 -0.78
C LYS A 32 6.19 15.08 -1.79
N GLY A 33 5.27 14.22 -1.35
CA GLY A 33 4.47 13.36 -2.21
C GLY A 33 3.15 14.00 -2.65
N THR A 34 2.36 13.25 -3.42
CA THR A 34 1.04 13.67 -3.90
C THR A 34 -0.01 13.59 -2.79
N VAL A 35 -0.79 14.66 -2.59
CA VAL A 35 -1.80 14.77 -1.51
C VAL A 35 -2.91 13.70 -1.66
N GLY A 36 -3.29 13.37 -2.89
CA GLY A 36 -4.36 12.40 -3.20
C GLY A 36 -4.09 10.95 -2.72
N GLU A 37 -2.84 10.51 -2.74
CA GLU A 37 -2.47 9.12 -2.37
C GLU A 37 -1.57 9.04 -1.14
N GLY A 38 -0.66 9.99 -0.92
CA GLY A 38 0.28 9.91 0.19
C GLY A 38 -0.23 10.54 1.49
N ARG A 39 0.11 9.92 2.62
CA ARG A 39 0.26 10.59 3.90
C ARG A 39 1.69 10.33 4.37
N CYS A 40 2.20 11.22 5.21
CA CYS A 40 3.35 11.00 6.07
C CYS A 40 3.15 9.66 6.82
N GLY A 41 3.97 8.65 6.51
CA GLY A 41 4.10 7.41 7.29
C GLY A 41 2.95 6.39 7.29
N VAL A 42 1.80 6.65 6.68
CA VAL A 42 0.68 5.69 6.66
C VAL A 42 0.53 5.11 5.27
N VAL A 43 0.88 3.83 5.11
CA VAL A 43 0.51 3.04 3.93
C VAL A 43 -0.97 2.72 4.03
N VAL A 44 -1.83 3.68 3.69
CA VAL A 44 -3.20 3.35 3.32
C VAL A 44 -3.08 2.81 1.91
N LEU A 45 -3.19 1.50 1.73
CA LEU A 45 -3.46 0.90 0.44
C LEU A 45 -4.99 0.79 0.35
N PRO A 46 -5.69 1.67 -0.37
CA PRO A 46 -7.12 1.58 -0.55
C PRO A 46 -7.36 1.37 -2.05
N ALA A 47 -6.69 0.38 -2.65
CA ALA A 47 -6.82 0.12 -4.08
C ALA A 47 -7.91 -0.89 -4.43
N ILE A 48 -8.56 -1.50 -3.43
CA ILE A 48 -9.40 -2.69 -3.67
C ILE A 48 -10.77 -2.64 -2.98
N GLY A 49 -11.19 -1.49 -2.46
CA GLY A 49 -12.57 -1.29 -2.00
C GLY A 49 -13.43 -0.80 -3.15
N SER A 50 -14.34 -1.64 -3.62
CA SER A 50 -15.30 -1.38 -4.71
C SER A 50 -16.27 -0.24 -4.39
N HIS A 51 -15.80 1.00 -4.36
CA HIS A 51 -16.63 2.18 -4.57
C HIS A 51 -16.47 2.56 -6.04
N ARG A 52 -17.56 2.47 -6.82
CA ARG A 52 -17.63 3.04 -8.19
C ARG A 52 -17.23 4.53 -8.28
N GLN A 53 -16.94 5.17 -7.15
CA GLN A 53 -16.67 6.60 -6.98
C GLN A 53 -15.21 6.90 -6.57
N GLY A 54 -14.35 5.90 -6.41
CA GLY A 54 -12.93 6.08 -6.06
C GLY A 54 -12.70 6.41 -4.58
N LEU A 55 -11.50 6.91 -4.24
CA LEU A 55 -11.11 7.21 -2.86
C LEU A 55 -12.01 8.30 -2.23
N PRO A 56 -12.44 8.16 -0.96
CA PRO A 56 -13.31 9.14 -0.29
C PRO A 56 -12.73 10.57 -0.24
N TRP A 57 -11.40 10.71 -0.30
CA TRP A 57 -10.69 11.99 -0.28
C TRP A 57 -10.20 12.46 -1.66
N LYS A 58 -10.64 11.83 -2.75
CA LYS A 58 -10.18 12.15 -4.12
C LYS A 58 -10.45 13.60 -4.54
N LYS A 59 -11.53 14.21 -4.04
CA LYS A 59 -11.97 15.58 -4.38
C LYS A 59 -11.57 16.62 -3.33
N ILE A 60 -10.72 16.26 -2.38
CA ILE A 60 -10.34 17.13 -1.27
C ILE A 60 -8.92 17.62 -1.52
N ASP A 61 -8.75 18.93 -1.65
CA ASP A 61 -7.45 19.56 -1.89
C ASP A 61 -6.71 19.90 -0.58
N ASP A 62 -7.47 20.08 0.51
CA ASP A 62 -6.90 20.44 1.81
C ASP A 62 -6.17 19.25 2.46
N LYS A 63 -4.87 19.43 2.68
CA LYS A 63 -3.97 18.41 3.22
C LYS A 63 -4.36 17.95 4.63
N ASN A 64 -4.86 18.83 5.49
CA ASN A 64 -5.21 18.51 6.87
C ASN A 64 -6.52 17.70 6.91
N ILE A 65 -7.47 18.03 6.02
CA ILE A 65 -8.73 17.28 5.88
C ILE A 65 -8.46 15.90 5.29
N VAL A 66 -7.67 15.83 4.21
CA VAL A 66 -7.23 14.54 3.64
C VAL A 66 -6.48 13.73 4.69
N GLN A 67 -5.67 14.39 5.52
CA GLN A 67 -5.05 13.76 6.66
C GLN A 67 -6.12 13.09 7.53
N GLY A 68 -7.05 13.84 8.12
CA GLY A 68 -8.02 13.32 9.07
C GLY A 68 -8.83 12.16 8.51
N ARG A 69 -9.29 12.29 7.25
CA ARG A 69 -10.04 11.24 6.55
C ARG A 69 -9.27 9.94 6.37
N LYS A 70 -7.96 10.01 6.11
CA LYS A 70 -7.09 8.82 6.01
C LYS A 70 -6.90 8.11 7.35
N GLU A 71 -6.81 8.87 8.46
CA GLU A 71 -6.73 8.29 9.82
C GLU A 71 -8.02 7.60 10.23
N GLU A 72 -9.16 8.23 9.93
CA GLU A 72 -10.49 7.67 10.19
C GLU A 72 -10.70 6.37 9.39
N ALA A 73 -10.37 6.39 8.10
CA ALA A 73 -10.43 5.22 7.23
C ALA A 73 -9.51 4.08 7.68
N ARG A 74 -8.42 4.37 8.40
CA ARG A 74 -7.54 3.34 8.97
C ARG A 74 -8.14 2.66 10.19
N LYS A 75 -8.98 3.37 10.94
CA LYS A 75 -9.71 2.86 12.11
C LYS A 75 -10.98 2.11 11.71
N ASP A 76 -11.59 2.52 10.61
CA ASP A 76 -12.78 1.88 10.07
C ASP A 76 -12.44 0.50 9.49
N LYS A 77 -12.74 -0.54 10.29
CA LYS A 77 -12.57 -1.94 9.89
C LYS A 77 -13.51 -2.33 8.76
N ASP A 78 -14.55 -1.55 8.47
CA ASP A 78 -15.57 -1.87 7.47
C ASP A 78 -15.32 -1.22 6.10
N LEU A 79 -14.30 -0.36 5.98
CA LEU A 79 -13.83 0.18 4.70
C LEU A 79 -13.47 -0.93 3.69
N TYR A 80 -13.08 -2.10 4.18
CA TYR A 80 -12.71 -3.27 3.37
C TYR A 80 -13.82 -4.32 3.31
N GLY A 81 -15.04 -4.03 3.79
CA GLY A 81 -16.14 -4.98 3.96
C GLY A 81 -16.51 -5.77 2.70
N THR A 82 -16.29 -5.21 1.51
CA THR A 82 -16.59 -5.87 0.23
C THR A 82 -15.47 -6.79 -0.27
N LEU A 83 -14.30 -6.81 0.37
CA LEU A 83 -13.17 -7.63 -0.08
C LEU A 83 -13.29 -9.07 0.41
N LYS A 84 -13.37 -10.02 -0.52
CA LYS A 84 -13.32 -11.47 -0.22
C LYS A 84 -12.08 -11.87 0.59
N CYS A 85 -10.98 -11.12 0.46
CA CYS A 85 -9.69 -11.35 1.13
C CYS A 85 -9.44 -10.43 2.35
N LYS A 86 -10.50 -9.81 2.92
CA LYS A 86 -10.41 -8.84 4.03
C LYS A 86 -9.55 -9.32 5.20
N ASN A 87 -9.67 -10.58 5.60
CA ASN A 87 -8.98 -11.10 6.79
C ASN A 87 -7.45 -11.13 6.64
N ASP A 88 -6.93 -11.64 5.52
CA ASP A 88 -5.47 -11.70 5.31
C ASP A 88 -4.90 -10.33 4.99
N TYR A 89 -5.68 -9.49 4.30
CA TYR A 89 -5.34 -8.10 4.08
C TYR A 89 -5.23 -7.32 5.41
N GLN A 90 -6.18 -7.50 6.32
CA GLN A 90 -6.14 -6.86 7.63
C GLN A 90 -4.94 -7.31 8.47
N LYS A 91 -4.49 -8.56 8.34
CA LYS A 91 -3.25 -9.04 8.99
C LYS A 91 -2.02 -8.32 8.43
N ILE A 92 -1.94 -8.11 7.12
CA ILE A 92 -0.86 -7.34 6.49
C ILE A 92 -0.88 -5.89 7.00
N LEU A 93 -2.05 -5.26 7.04
CA LEU A 93 -2.18 -3.89 7.52
C LEU A 93 -1.79 -3.76 9.00
N THR A 94 -2.24 -4.70 9.83
CA THR A 94 -1.89 -4.74 11.26
C THR A 94 -0.40 -4.96 11.46
N TYR A 95 0.24 -5.76 10.60
CA TYR A 95 1.69 -5.94 10.60
C TYR A 95 2.41 -4.63 10.25
N ILE A 96 2.02 -3.97 9.16
CA ILE A 96 2.63 -2.70 8.73
C ILE A 96 2.45 -1.61 9.80
N ASP A 97 1.28 -1.51 10.43
CA ASP A 97 1.01 -0.51 11.48
C ASP A 97 1.81 -0.72 12.76
N ARG A 98 2.34 -1.92 12.99
CA ARG A 98 3.19 -2.24 14.14
C ARG A 98 4.66 -1.91 13.90
N LEU A 99 5.08 -1.72 12.64
CA LEU A 99 6.49 -1.50 12.32
C LEU A 99 6.92 -0.10 12.72
N GLU A 100 8.04 -0.03 13.41
CA GLU A 100 8.75 1.21 13.69
C GLU A 100 9.77 1.53 12.59
N TYR A 101 10.27 2.76 12.60
CA TYR A 101 11.19 3.24 11.58
C TYR A 101 12.52 2.44 11.52
N THR A 102 12.91 1.85 12.65
CA THR A 102 14.11 1.04 12.79
C THR A 102 13.91 -0.42 12.39
N ASP A 103 12.65 -0.85 12.26
CA ASP A 103 12.35 -2.25 12.03
C ASP A 103 12.59 -2.64 10.58
N HIS A 104 13.02 -3.89 10.39
CA HIS A 104 13.13 -4.48 9.07
C HIS A 104 11.78 -5.06 8.65
N VAL A 105 11.37 -4.75 7.42
CA VAL A 105 10.15 -5.31 6.83
C VAL A 105 10.42 -6.76 6.42
N ASP A 106 9.57 -7.66 6.89
CA ASP A 106 9.49 -9.06 6.50
C ASP A 106 8.71 -9.17 5.19
N TYR A 107 9.42 -9.01 4.08
CA TYR A 107 8.86 -9.14 2.74
C TYR A 107 8.36 -10.56 2.45
N GLN A 108 8.96 -11.58 3.08
CA GLN A 108 8.56 -12.97 2.89
C GLN A 108 7.16 -13.21 3.47
N PHE A 109 6.87 -12.71 4.66
CA PHE A 109 5.54 -12.76 5.27
C PHE A 109 4.47 -12.13 4.38
N ILE A 110 4.75 -10.96 3.79
CA ILE A 110 3.81 -10.27 2.89
C ILE A 110 3.57 -11.13 1.64
N TYR A 111 4.65 -11.65 1.04
CA TYR A 111 4.59 -12.45 -0.18
C TYR A 111 3.81 -13.76 0.00
N GLU A 112 4.07 -14.49 1.08
CA GLU A 112 3.37 -15.74 1.39
C GLU A 112 1.87 -15.52 1.64
N LYS A 113 1.49 -14.39 2.25
CA LYS A 113 0.06 -14.03 2.38
C LYS A 113 -0.60 -13.73 1.04
N LEU A 114 0.08 -12.99 0.16
CA LEU A 114 -0.45 -12.67 -1.16
C LEU A 114 -0.62 -13.93 -2.01
N LYS A 115 0.36 -14.83 -1.99
CA LYS A 115 0.26 -16.16 -2.62
C LYS A 115 -0.92 -16.97 -2.09
N ARG A 116 -1.13 -16.98 -0.77
CA ARG A 116 -2.26 -17.67 -0.14
C ARG A 116 -3.60 -17.11 -0.63
N ILE A 117 -3.73 -15.79 -0.72
CA ILE A 117 -4.93 -15.13 -1.23
C ILE A 117 -5.19 -15.52 -2.69
N ALA A 118 -4.15 -15.52 -3.54
CA ALA A 118 -4.25 -15.95 -4.93
C ALA A 118 -4.72 -17.41 -5.05
N ALA A 119 -4.12 -18.31 -4.26
CA ALA A 119 -4.52 -19.72 -4.21
C ALA A 119 -5.96 -19.92 -3.73
N GLN A 120 -6.42 -19.16 -2.73
CA GLN A 120 -7.80 -19.23 -2.22
C GLN A 120 -8.84 -18.74 -3.22
N GLN A 121 -8.47 -17.83 -4.12
CA GLN A 121 -9.36 -17.30 -5.16
C GLN A 121 -9.17 -18.04 -6.50
N SER A 122 -8.33 -19.08 -6.55
CA SER A 122 -7.95 -19.79 -7.77
C SER A 122 -7.47 -18.85 -8.88
N ILE A 123 -6.75 -17.78 -8.51
CA ILE A 123 -6.16 -16.82 -9.44
C ILE A 123 -4.78 -17.33 -9.82
N ASN A 124 -4.54 -17.48 -11.11
CA ASN A 124 -3.22 -17.79 -11.61
C ASN A 124 -2.44 -16.48 -11.81
N ILE A 125 -1.23 -16.42 -11.25
CA ILE A 125 -0.38 -15.22 -11.28
C ILE A 125 0.10 -14.94 -12.71
N ASP A 126 0.15 -15.96 -13.57
CA ASP A 126 0.54 -15.86 -14.97
C ASP A 126 -0.63 -15.55 -15.92
N ASP A 127 -1.85 -15.35 -15.39
CA ASP A 127 -2.99 -14.96 -16.23
C ASP A 127 -2.73 -13.59 -16.89
N PRO A 128 -3.29 -13.37 -18.11
CA PRO A 128 -3.19 -12.07 -18.77
C PRO A 128 -3.74 -10.95 -17.89
N TYR A 129 -3.10 -9.78 -17.94
CA TYR A 129 -3.64 -8.60 -17.26
C TYR A 129 -4.95 -8.13 -17.91
N ASP A 130 -5.76 -7.36 -17.17
CA ASP A 130 -7.06 -6.85 -17.64
C ASP A 130 -7.01 -6.09 -18.98
N PHE A 131 -5.87 -5.47 -19.30
CA PHE A 131 -5.64 -4.72 -20.55
C PHE A 131 -5.04 -5.56 -21.68
N GLU A 132 -4.64 -6.81 -21.40
CA GLU A 132 -4.17 -7.75 -22.40
C GLU A 132 -5.36 -8.50 -23.02
N PRO A 133 -5.29 -8.89 -24.31
CA PRO A 133 -6.33 -9.70 -24.90
C PRO A 133 -6.40 -11.06 -24.18
N PRO A 134 -7.62 -11.64 -24.00
CA PRO A 134 -7.75 -12.95 -23.37
C PRO A 134 -6.96 -13.98 -24.18
N SER A 135 -6.26 -14.90 -23.49
CA SER A 135 -5.45 -15.91 -24.18
C SER A 135 -6.34 -16.68 -25.16
N LYS A 136 -5.94 -16.75 -26.43
CA LYS A 136 -6.64 -17.60 -27.42
C LYS A 136 -6.65 -19.02 -26.86
N LYS A 137 -7.85 -19.56 -26.62
CA LYS A 137 -8.05 -20.99 -26.33
C LYS A 137 -7.70 -21.83 -27.55
#